data_AF-A0A3M2DCM5-F1
#
_entry.id   AF-A0A3M2DCM5-F1
#
_cell.length_a   1.000
_cell.length_b   1.000
_cell.length_c   1.000
_cell.angle_alpha   90.00
_cell.angle_beta   90.00
_cell.angle_gamma   90.00
#
_symmetry.space_group_name_H-M   'P 1'
#
loop_
_entity.id
_entity.type
_entity.pdbx_description
1 polymer ?
#
loop_
_entity_poly.entity_id
_entity_poly.type
_entity_poly.pdbx_seq_one_letter_code
_entity_poly.pdbx_strand_id
1 'polypeptide(L)'
;MRSVGFALVAAVAACSPSQPDSPATREGAGRGARATPPRAVAPIDAAHAVPIDAARAVPAPAADAETDPPARRNAGARADAAVAATPAAAAPRAPAADERPRDLRVLPKTWSQQRVKRYMKTEVAKALGVRCDFCHDRSDFAADHEHKAAARAMMKMVNDINKRFFKGKSRVRCVTCHMGKDTPRGGE
;
A
#
# COMPACT_ATOMS: atom_id res chain seq x y z
N MET A 1 -65.44 18.61 34.60
CA MET A 1 -64.82 19.23 33.40
C MET A 1 -63.45 18.62 33.17
N ARG A 2 -63.24 17.86 32.08
CA ARG A 2 -61.93 17.62 31.44
C ARG A 2 -62.12 16.75 30.20
N SER A 3 -62.19 17.39 29.03
CA SER A 3 -62.10 16.74 27.72
C SER A 3 -60.83 17.21 27.04
N VAL A 4 -59.89 16.28 26.81
CA VAL A 4 -58.87 16.20 25.74
C VAL A 4 -58.16 14.87 26.02
N GLY A 5 -57.99 13.91 25.11
CA GLY A 5 -58.05 13.98 23.65
C GLY A 5 -56.67 13.68 23.10
N PHE A 6 -56.45 12.47 22.56
CA PHE A 6 -55.36 12.17 21.63
C PHE A 6 -55.70 10.86 20.89
N ALA A 7 -55.91 10.96 19.58
CA ALA A 7 -56.09 9.79 18.73
C ALA A 7 -54.72 9.33 18.22
N LEU A 8 -54.34 8.09 18.51
CA LEU A 8 -53.13 7.47 17.95
C LEU A 8 -53.53 6.55 16.80
N VAL A 9 -53.30 6.99 15.56
CA VAL A 9 -53.55 6.16 14.37
C VAL A 9 -52.39 5.19 14.21
N ALA A 10 -52.57 3.96 14.66
CA ALA A 10 -51.62 2.88 14.44
C ALA A 10 -51.76 2.34 13.00
N ALA A 11 -50.78 2.64 12.15
CA ALA A 11 -50.72 2.08 10.80
C ALA A 11 -50.38 0.58 10.87
N VAL A 12 -51.31 -0.27 10.45
CA VAL A 12 -51.09 -1.72 10.37
C VAL A 12 -50.26 -2.04 9.13
N ALA A 13 -48.96 -2.25 9.32
CA ALA A 13 -48.08 -2.75 8.27
C ALA A 13 -48.37 -4.23 8.01
N ALA A 14 -49.06 -4.53 6.91
CA ALA A 14 -49.34 -5.90 6.50
C ALA A 14 -48.06 -6.62 6.03
N CYS A 15 -47.69 -7.68 6.74
CA CYS A 15 -46.55 -8.53 6.39
C CYS A 15 -46.92 -9.42 5.19
N SER A 16 -46.14 -9.37 4.10
CA SER A 16 -46.37 -10.20 2.91
C SER A 16 -45.68 -11.57 3.06
N PRO A 17 -46.40 -12.70 2.91
CA PRO A 17 -45.81 -14.03 3.08
C PRO A 17 -45.09 -14.52 1.81
N SER A 18 -43.89 -15.05 2.00
CA SER A 18 -43.10 -15.73 0.97
C SER A 18 -43.82 -16.98 0.43
N GLN A 19 -43.74 -17.20 -0.89
CA GLN A 19 -44.07 -18.47 -1.54
C GLN A 19 -42.78 -19.12 -2.08
N PRO A 20 -42.54 -20.42 -1.83
CA PRO A 20 -41.40 -21.14 -2.39
C PRO A 20 -41.80 -21.97 -3.63
N ASP A 21 -41.40 -21.53 -4.82
CA ASP A 21 -41.65 -22.28 -6.06
C ASP A 21 -40.45 -23.12 -6.52
N SER A 22 -40.71 -24.42 -6.62
CA SER A 22 -39.93 -25.47 -7.30
C SER A 22 -40.87 -26.67 -7.47
N PRO A 23 -40.71 -27.57 -8.47
CA PRO A 23 -39.46 -27.85 -9.20
C PRO A 23 -39.60 -27.98 -10.74
N ALA A 24 -38.47 -28.03 -11.45
CA ALA A 24 -38.38 -28.68 -12.76
C ALA A 24 -36.97 -29.25 -12.99
N THR A 25 -36.88 -30.57 -13.07
CA THR A 25 -35.66 -31.31 -13.39
C THR A 25 -35.26 -31.14 -14.86
N ARG A 26 -33.98 -30.86 -15.14
CA ARG A 26 -33.37 -31.30 -16.40
C ARG A 26 -31.89 -31.61 -16.24
N GLU A 27 -31.56 -32.89 -16.29
CA GLU A 27 -30.19 -33.38 -16.41
C GLU A 27 -29.55 -32.89 -17.71
N GLY A 28 -28.26 -32.57 -17.65
CA GLY A 28 -27.54 -31.88 -18.73
C GLY A 28 -26.05 -32.13 -18.71
N ALA A 29 -25.67 -33.37 -19.03
CA ALA A 29 -24.34 -33.87 -19.41
C ALA A 29 -23.15 -32.89 -19.32
N GLY A 30 -22.20 -33.21 -18.43
CA GLY A 30 -20.98 -32.44 -18.26
C GLY A 30 -20.13 -32.31 -19.53
N ARG A 31 -19.60 -31.11 -19.76
CA ARG A 31 -18.53 -30.86 -20.75
C ARG A 31 -17.32 -30.38 -19.98
N GLY A 32 -16.21 -31.12 -20.07
CA GLY A 32 -14.98 -30.78 -19.36
C GLY A 32 -14.47 -29.39 -19.76
N ALA A 33 -14.27 -28.53 -18.77
CA ALA A 33 -13.64 -27.24 -18.96
C ALA A 33 -12.17 -27.46 -19.39
N ARG A 34 -11.89 -27.32 -20.69
CA ARG A 34 -10.51 -27.21 -21.18
C ARG A 34 -9.94 -25.90 -20.63
N ALA A 35 -8.93 -26.01 -19.78
CA ALA A 35 -8.15 -24.85 -19.35
C ALA A 35 -7.48 -24.20 -20.57
N THR A 36 -7.92 -23.00 -20.92
CA THR A 36 -7.26 -22.18 -21.95
C THR A 36 -5.88 -21.77 -21.44
N PRO A 37 -4.78 -22.04 -22.15
CA PRO A 37 -3.46 -21.58 -21.72
C PRO A 37 -3.42 -20.04 -21.69
N PRO A 38 -2.62 -19.43 -20.80
CA PRO A 38 -2.44 -17.99 -20.80
C PRO A 38 -1.91 -17.55 -22.17
N ARG A 39 -2.59 -16.60 -22.82
CA ARG A 39 -2.11 -15.99 -24.06
C ARG A 39 -0.73 -15.39 -23.80
N ALA A 40 0.27 -15.81 -24.59
CA ALA A 40 1.57 -15.17 -24.59
C ALA A 40 1.39 -13.69 -24.95
N VAL A 41 1.80 -12.80 -24.04
CA VAL A 41 1.82 -11.36 -24.32
C VAL A 41 3.00 -11.10 -25.25
N ALA A 42 2.70 -10.70 -26.48
CA ALA A 42 3.71 -10.33 -27.46
C ALA A 42 4.57 -9.16 -26.93
N PRO A 43 5.85 -9.06 -27.31
CA PRO A 43 6.65 -7.88 -27.01
C PRO A 43 5.96 -6.63 -27.58
N ILE A 44 5.97 -5.54 -26.80
CA ILE A 44 5.39 -4.27 -27.27
C ILE A 44 6.38 -3.66 -28.26
N ASP A 45 6.18 -3.95 -29.55
CA ASP A 45 7.01 -3.40 -30.62
C ASP A 45 7.00 -1.86 -30.59
N ALA A 46 8.16 -1.26 -30.89
CA ALA A 46 8.36 0.18 -30.79
C ALA A 46 7.38 1.01 -31.65
N ALA A 47 6.74 0.41 -32.65
CA ALA A 47 5.68 1.04 -33.46
C ALA A 47 4.41 1.41 -32.66
N HIS A 48 4.15 0.75 -31.52
CA HIS A 48 3.02 1.07 -30.63
C HIS A 48 3.40 2.06 -29.51
N ALA A 49 4.63 2.57 -29.50
CA ALA A 49 5.02 3.66 -28.60
C ALA A 49 4.41 4.98 -29.11
N VAL A 50 3.20 5.31 -28.63
CA VAL A 50 2.58 6.62 -28.86
C VAL A 50 3.58 7.71 -28.42
N PRO A 51 3.95 8.67 -29.30
CA PRO A 51 4.82 9.76 -28.90
C PRO A 51 4.12 10.61 -27.85
N ILE A 52 4.71 10.68 -26.66
CA ILE A 52 4.26 11.61 -25.62
C ILE A 52 4.66 13.03 -26.02
N ASP A 53 3.71 13.79 -26.57
CA ASP A 53 3.89 15.18 -26.96
C ASP A 53 4.49 16.02 -25.82
N ALA A 54 5.71 16.50 -26.03
CA ALA A 54 6.45 17.28 -25.04
C ALA A 54 5.74 18.58 -24.64
N ALA A 55 4.81 19.07 -25.47
CA ALA A 55 3.99 20.26 -25.23
C ALA A 55 3.05 20.14 -24.01
N ARG A 56 2.79 18.92 -23.50
CA ARG A 56 1.96 18.70 -22.30
C ARG A 56 2.75 18.25 -21.07
N ALA A 57 4.06 18.50 -21.06
CA ALA A 57 4.87 18.41 -19.86
C ALA A 57 4.45 19.50 -18.85
N VAL A 58 3.53 19.15 -17.93
CA VAL A 58 3.30 19.93 -16.72
C VAL A 58 4.66 20.16 -16.06
N PRO A 59 5.08 21.40 -15.79
CA PRO A 59 6.35 21.65 -15.15
C PRO A 59 6.36 20.87 -13.84
N ALA A 60 7.40 20.06 -13.63
CA ALA A 60 7.65 19.58 -12.29
C ALA A 60 7.80 20.82 -11.40
N PRO A 61 7.20 20.84 -10.18
CA PRO A 61 7.67 21.80 -9.19
C PRO A 61 9.20 21.65 -9.12
N ALA A 62 9.88 22.79 -8.98
CA ALA A 62 11.32 22.77 -8.81
C ALA A 62 11.66 21.77 -7.69
N ALA A 63 12.77 21.06 -7.84
CA ALA A 63 13.27 20.28 -6.71
C ALA A 63 13.83 21.29 -5.71
N ASP A 64 12.96 21.78 -4.81
CA ASP A 64 13.37 22.48 -3.62
C ASP A 64 14.36 21.54 -2.93
N ALA A 65 15.63 21.92 -2.91
CA ALA A 65 16.61 21.26 -2.09
C ALA A 65 16.25 21.58 -0.65
N GLU A 66 15.42 20.73 -0.04
CA GLU A 66 15.05 20.85 1.38
C GLU A 66 16.32 20.64 2.20
N THR A 67 16.97 21.76 2.49
CA THR A 67 18.17 21.86 3.31
C THR A 67 17.73 21.68 4.76
N ASP A 68 18.17 20.57 5.37
CA ASP A 68 17.97 20.27 6.79
C ASP A 68 18.28 21.51 7.65
N PRO A 69 17.27 22.13 8.32
CA PRO A 69 17.54 23.26 9.19
C PRO A 69 18.29 22.75 10.43
N PRO A 70 19.42 23.39 10.82
CA PRO A 70 20.21 22.91 11.94
C PRO A 70 19.41 22.95 13.25
N ALA A 71 19.65 21.93 14.09
CA ALA A 71 18.97 21.70 15.35
C ALA A 71 18.75 22.98 16.17
N ARG A 72 17.49 23.21 16.58
CA ARG A 72 17.15 24.31 17.48
C ARG A 72 17.78 24.04 18.85
N ARG A 73 18.64 24.97 19.26
CA ARG A 73 19.37 25.00 20.52
C ARG A 73 18.49 25.64 21.59
N ASN A 74 18.10 24.87 22.59
CA ASN A 74 17.29 25.32 23.72
C ASN A 74 18.20 25.87 24.84
N ALA A 75 17.94 27.07 25.34
CA ALA A 75 18.70 27.69 26.43
C ALA A 75 17.81 28.53 27.35
N GLY A 76 17.98 28.39 28.68
CA GLY A 76 17.21 29.06 29.75
C GLY A 76 16.01 28.20 30.23
N ALA A 77 15.95 27.57 31.43
CA ALA A 77 16.24 27.99 32.82
C ALA A 77 15.21 29.00 33.37
N ARG A 78 14.61 28.89 34.57
CA ARG A 78 14.49 27.90 35.68
C ARG A 78 13.14 28.26 36.39
N ALA A 79 12.47 27.47 37.23
CA ALA A 79 12.86 26.34 38.08
C ALA A 79 11.73 25.24 38.05
N ASP A 80 11.22 24.56 39.09
CA ASP A 80 11.44 24.57 40.56
C ASP A 80 11.11 23.19 41.22
N ALA A 81 10.82 23.17 42.52
CA ALA A 81 10.74 22.02 43.42
C ALA A 81 9.58 21.01 43.23
N ALA A 82 9.94 19.71 43.24
CA ALA A 82 9.38 18.69 44.15
C ALA A 82 10.19 17.38 44.05
N VAL A 83 10.58 16.79 45.19
CA VAL A 83 11.17 15.44 45.24
C VAL A 83 10.07 14.40 45.39
N ALA A 84 9.94 13.52 44.39
CA ALA A 84 9.19 12.27 44.47
C ALA A 84 10.04 11.15 43.87
N ALA A 85 10.10 9.99 44.54
CA ALA A 85 10.97 8.89 44.13
C ALA A 85 10.47 8.20 42.85
N THR A 86 11.33 8.12 41.84
CA THR A 86 11.04 7.46 40.55
C THR A 86 11.59 6.03 40.55
N PRO A 87 10.84 5.00 40.11
CA PRO A 87 11.38 3.66 39.92
C PRO A 87 12.46 3.64 38.83
N ALA A 88 13.44 2.74 38.96
CA ALA A 88 14.59 2.65 38.07
C ALA A 88 14.17 2.42 36.60
N ALA A 89 14.46 3.40 35.74
CA ALA A 89 14.25 3.26 34.31
C ALA A 89 15.20 2.20 33.73
N ALA A 90 14.66 1.24 32.98
CA ALA A 90 15.46 0.32 32.20
C ALA A 90 16.34 1.10 31.21
N ALA A 91 17.64 0.83 31.20
CA ALA A 91 18.58 1.51 30.32
C ALA A 91 18.16 1.40 28.84
N PRO A 92 18.34 2.46 28.02
CA PRO A 92 18.06 2.37 26.60
C PRO A 92 18.96 1.30 25.99
N ARG A 93 18.34 0.19 25.58
CA ARG A 93 19.00 -0.90 24.87
C ARG A 93 19.73 -0.30 23.67
N ALA A 94 21.05 -0.51 23.61
CA ALA A 94 21.89 0.03 22.55
C ALA A 94 21.24 -0.24 21.18
N PRO A 95 21.32 0.71 20.22
CA PRO A 95 20.79 0.47 18.88
C PRO A 95 21.39 -0.84 18.38
N ALA A 96 20.53 -1.77 17.95
CA ALA A 96 20.99 -3.04 17.40
C ALA A 96 22.06 -2.74 16.34
N ALA A 97 23.23 -3.37 16.49
CA ALA A 97 24.37 -3.20 15.59
C ALA A 97 23.91 -3.31 14.13
N ASP A 98 24.64 -2.69 13.20
CA ASP A 98 24.29 -2.55 11.77
C ASP A 98 24.08 -3.91 11.04
N GLU A 99 22.96 -4.57 11.35
CA GLU A 99 22.46 -5.84 10.86
C GLU A 99 22.00 -5.63 9.42
N ARG A 100 22.94 -5.46 8.49
CA ARG A 100 22.66 -5.06 7.10
C ARG A 100 21.52 -5.89 6.50
N PRO A 101 20.63 -5.27 5.68
CA PRO A 101 19.47 -5.98 5.14
C PRO A 101 19.90 -7.21 4.33
N ARG A 102 19.39 -8.38 4.72
CA ARG A 102 19.59 -9.64 4.03
C ARG A 102 18.63 -9.78 2.83
N ASP A 103 19.05 -10.55 1.82
CA ASP A 103 18.34 -10.76 0.54
C ASP A 103 17.81 -9.51 -0.21
N LEU A 104 18.65 -8.49 -0.40
CA LEU A 104 18.32 -7.38 -1.31
C LEU A 104 18.54 -7.78 -2.78
N ARG A 105 17.44 -8.18 -3.46
CA ARG A 105 17.43 -8.61 -4.87
C ARG A 105 17.12 -7.51 -5.89
N VAL A 106 16.45 -6.43 -5.47
CA VAL A 106 16.06 -5.30 -6.35
C VAL A 106 16.53 -3.95 -5.82
N LEU A 107 16.48 -3.73 -4.50
CA LEU A 107 17.06 -2.55 -3.87
C LEU A 107 18.60 -2.66 -3.80
N PRO A 108 19.34 -1.54 -3.79
CA PRO A 108 20.80 -1.58 -3.71
C PRO A 108 21.32 -2.22 -2.42
N LYS A 109 22.23 -3.19 -2.56
CA LYS A 109 22.87 -3.93 -1.45
C LYS A 109 23.72 -3.04 -0.49
N THR A 110 23.93 -1.79 -0.87
CA THR A 110 24.65 -0.75 -0.10
C THR A 110 23.74 0.02 0.86
N TRP A 111 22.43 -0.16 0.84
CA TRP A 111 21.52 0.54 1.75
C TRP A 111 21.56 -0.04 3.17
N SER A 112 21.53 0.84 4.17
CA SER A 112 21.34 0.47 5.58
C SER A 112 19.91 -0.01 5.87
N GLN A 113 19.71 -0.72 6.99
CA GLN A 113 18.39 -1.16 7.43
C GLN A 113 17.40 -0.01 7.60
N GLN A 114 17.85 1.08 8.18
CA GLN A 114 17.03 2.27 8.42
C GLN A 114 16.57 2.88 7.10
N ARG A 115 17.40 2.87 6.05
CA ARG A 115 17.05 3.31 4.70
C ARG A 115 16.06 2.36 4.02
N VAL A 116 16.30 1.05 4.05
CA VAL A 116 15.37 0.05 3.48
C VAL A 116 14.01 0.11 4.20
N LYS A 117 13.99 0.09 5.53
CA LYS A 117 12.77 0.17 6.35
C LYS A 117 11.99 1.46 6.10
N ARG A 118 12.67 2.60 5.93
CA ARG A 118 12.04 3.86 5.54
C ARG A 118 11.37 3.74 4.16
N TYR A 119 12.11 3.27 3.15
CA TYR A 119 11.58 3.08 1.79
C TYR A 119 10.36 2.14 1.76
N MET A 120 10.43 0.98 2.44
CA MET A 120 9.30 0.06 2.52
C MET A 120 8.08 0.70 3.19
N LYS A 121 8.28 1.54 4.22
CA LYS A 121 7.18 2.25 4.89
C LYS A 121 6.58 3.37 4.02
N THR A 122 7.39 4.18 3.34
CA THR A 122 6.91 5.41 2.66
C THR A 122 6.50 5.17 1.21
N GLU A 123 7.26 4.40 0.44
CA GLU A 123 7.02 4.23 -1.00
C GLU A 123 6.20 2.99 -1.34
N VAL A 124 6.27 1.93 -0.51
CA VAL A 124 5.65 0.62 -0.78
C VAL A 124 4.39 0.42 0.05
N ALA A 125 4.50 0.19 1.36
CA ALA A 125 3.36 -0.14 2.22
C ALA A 125 2.28 0.96 2.21
N LYS A 126 2.67 2.24 2.30
CA LYS A 126 1.74 3.37 2.20
C LYS A 126 1.06 3.46 0.83
N ALA A 127 1.74 3.10 -0.25
CA ALA A 127 1.19 3.15 -1.60
C ALA A 127 0.19 2.03 -1.88
N LEU A 128 0.39 0.86 -1.27
CA LEU A 128 -0.49 -0.31 -1.37
C LEU A 128 -1.57 -0.34 -0.27
N GLY A 129 -1.50 0.53 0.74
CA GLY A 129 -2.45 0.53 1.87
C GLY A 129 -2.27 -0.63 2.87
N VAL A 130 -1.20 -1.41 2.76
CA VAL A 130 -0.97 -2.65 3.51
C VAL A 130 -0.03 -2.50 4.71
N ARG A 131 0.02 -3.53 5.56
CA ARG A 131 0.97 -3.68 6.67
C ARG A 131 2.22 -4.44 6.25
N CYS A 132 3.28 -4.42 7.06
CA CYS A 132 4.55 -5.07 6.70
C CYS A 132 4.41 -6.59 6.57
N ASP A 133 3.60 -7.18 7.45
CA ASP A 133 3.21 -8.59 7.54
C ASP A 133 2.50 -9.12 6.29
N PHE A 134 1.92 -8.25 5.45
CA PHE A 134 1.38 -8.63 4.14
C PHE A 134 2.45 -9.14 3.17
N CYS A 135 3.71 -8.70 3.30
CA CYS A 135 4.81 -9.10 2.41
C CYS A 135 5.99 -9.79 3.12
N HIS A 136 5.96 -9.91 4.44
CA HIS A 136 7.11 -10.38 5.22
C HIS A 136 6.67 -11.21 6.41
N ASP A 137 7.39 -12.30 6.69
CA ASP A 137 7.38 -12.88 8.03
C ASP A 137 7.94 -11.86 9.03
N ARG A 138 7.28 -11.73 10.19
CA ARG A 138 7.71 -10.85 11.28
C ARG A 138 8.94 -11.40 12.01
N SER A 139 9.18 -12.70 11.89
CA SER A 139 10.28 -13.48 12.48
C SER A 139 11.54 -13.37 11.62
N ASP A 140 11.39 -13.44 10.29
CA ASP A 140 12.47 -13.20 9.33
C ASP A 140 12.03 -12.37 8.11
N PHE A 141 12.46 -11.11 8.07
CA PHE A 141 12.21 -10.22 6.93
C PHE A 141 12.97 -10.65 5.66
N ALA A 142 13.99 -11.50 5.76
CA ALA A 142 14.76 -12.01 4.62
C ALA A 142 14.04 -13.15 3.88
N ALA A 143 13.27 -13.98 4.58
CA ALA A 143 12.48 -15.08 4.03
C ALA A 143 11.59 -14.68 2.84
N ASP A 144 11.37 -15.62 1.92
CA ASP A 144 10.51 -15.41 0.75
C ASP A 144 9.03 -15.61 1.07
N HIS A 145 8.19 -14.81 0.43
CA HIS A 145 6.74 -14.78 0.58
C HIS A 145 6.13 -14.49 -0.80
N GLU A 146 4.92 -14.98 -1.09
CA GLU A 146 4.30 -14.82 -2.42
C GLU A 146 4.13 -13.34 -2.81
N HIS A 147 3.53 -12.52 -1.93
CA HIS A 147 3.40 -11.08 -2.12
C HIS A 147 4.76 -10.36 -2.22
N LYS A 148 5.83 -10.88 -1.59
CA LYS A 148 7.20 -10.35 -1.73
C LYS A 148 7.77 -10.61 -3.12
N ALA A 149 7.52 -11.79 -3.70
CA ALA A 149 7.92 -12.11 -5.06
C ALA A 149 7.20 -11.20 -6.08
N ALA A 150 5.88 -11.01 -5.92
CA ALA A 150 5.11 -10.06 -6.73
C ALA A 150 5.62 -8.61 -6.57
N ALA A 151 5.86 -8.15 -5.34
CA ALA A 151 6.41 -6.82 -5.08
C ALA A 151 7.78 -6.60 -5.73
N ARG A 152 8.67 -7.61 -5.72
CA ARG A 152 9.96 -7.55 -6.43
C ARG A 152 9.78 -7.43 -7.95
N ALA A 153 8.78 -8.10 -8.54
CA ALA A 153 8.47 -7.96 -9.96
C ALA A 153 7.96 -6.54 -10.29
N MET A 154 7.05 -6.00 -9.47
CA MET A 154 6.55 -4.63 -9.63
C MET A 154 7.64 -3.57 -9.46
N MET A 155 8.57 -3.74 -8.50
CA MET A 155 9.73 -2.85 -8.36
C MET A 155 10.63 -2.85 -9.60
N LYS A 156 10.87 -4.01 -10.23
CA LYS A 156 11.61 -4.09 -11.50
C LYS A 156 10.89 -3.35 -12.62
N MET A 157 9.59 -3.62 -12.79
CA MET A 157 8.75 -2.95 -13.79
C MET A 157 8.78 -1.42 -13.65
N VAL A 158 8.56 -0.89 -12.44
CA VAL A 158 8.59 0.55 -12.16
C VAL A 158 9.98 1.14 -12.42
N ASN A 159 11.05 0.45 -12.03
CA ASN A 159 12.43 0.87 -12.33
C ASN A 159 12.69 0.93 -13.83
N ASP A 160 12.20 -0.04 -14.61
CA ASP A 160 12.42 -0.09 -16.05
C ASP A 160 11.59 0.93 -16.81
N ILE A 161 10.35 1.21 -16.39
CA ILE A 161 9.54 2.33 -16.90
C ILE A 161 10.26 3.67 -16.67
N ASN A 162 10.75 3.91 -15.45
CA ASN A 162 11.49 5.13 -15.11
C ASN A 162 12.81 5.27 -15.90
N LYS A 163 13.54 4.18 -16.12
CA LYS A 163 14.74 4.19 -16.99
C LYS A 163 14.40 4.53 -18.43
N ARG A 164 13.46 3.79 -19.05
CA ARG A 164 13.13 3.86 -20.48
C ARG A 164 12.53 5.21 -20.87
N PHE A 165 11.53 5.68 -20.12
CA PHE A 165 10.72 6.84 -20.52
C PHE A 165 11.07 8.13 -19.78
N PHE A 166 11.71 8.04 -18.61
CA PHE A 166 11.95 9.19 -17.73
C PHE A 166 13.42 9.46 -17.42
N LYS A 167 14.35 8.89 -18.22
CA LYS A 167 15.81 9.04 -18.08
C LYS A 167 16.30 8.66 -16.67
N GLY A 168 15.71 7.62 -16.08
CA GLY A 168 15.98 7.15 -14.72
C GLY A 168 15.37 7.99 -13.60
N LYS A 169 14.71 9.11 -13.89
CA LYS A 169 14.02 9.93 -12.88
C LYS A 169 12.78 9.18 -12.37
N SER A 170 12.60 9.15 -11.06
CA SER A 170 11.44 8.50 -10.40
C SER A 170 10.16 9.30 -10.65
N ARG A 171 9.47 9.01 -11.75
CA ARG A 171 8.19 9.64 -12.14
C ARG A 171 7.01 8.73 -11.87
N VAL A 172 7.13 7.45 -12.26
CA VAL A 172 6.18 6.40 -11.91
C VAL A 172 6.60 5.78 -10.58
N ARG A 173 5.65 5.61 -9.66
CA ARG A 173 5.85 4.98 -8.34
C ARG A 173 4.69 4.03 -8.05
N CYS A 174 4.80 3.21 -7.00
CA CYS A 174 3.74 2.31 -6.57
C CYS A 174 2.38 3.05 -6.41
N VAL A 175 2.41 4.25 -5.83
CA VAL A 175 1.21 5.09 -5.60
C VAL A 175 0.54 5.55 -6.90
N THR A 176 1.25 5.61 -8.03
CA THR A 176 0.71 6.02 -9.34
C THR A 176 -0.40 5.08 -9.82
N CYS A 177 -0.32 3.79 -9.46
CA CYS A 177 -1.30 2.77 -9.87
C CYS A 177 -2.14 2.26 -8.68
N HIS A 178 -1.50 1.96 -7.54
CA HIS A 178 -2.16 1.37 -6.38
C HIS A 178 -3.04 2.36 -5.60
N MET A 179 -2.66 3.63 -5.52
CA MET A 179 -3.45 4.70 -4.89
C MET A 179 -3.98 4.38 -3.47
N GLY A 180 -3.25 3.58 -2.69
CA GLY A 180 -3.66 3.13 -1.35
C GLY A 180 -4.44 1.81 -1.30
N LYS A 181 -4.45 1.04 -2.39
CA LYS A 181 -5.04 -0.31 -2.49
C LYS A 181 -3.97 -1.35 -2.89
N ASP A 182 -4.11 -2.56 -2.39
CA ASP A 182 -3.26 -3.70 -2.74
C ASP A 182 -3.42 -4.08 -4.22
N THR A 183 -4.64 -4.01 -4.74
CA THR A 183 -4.97 -4.19 -6.16
C THR A 183 -5.27 -2.85 -6.85
N PRO A 184 -4.60 -2.51 -7.98
CA PRO A 184 -4.94 -1.33 -8.79
C PRO A 184 -6.35 -1.41 -9.41
N ARG A 185 -6.96 -0.26 -9.73
CA ARG A 185 -8.28 -0.24 -10.42
C ARG A 185 -8.20 -0.94 -11.78
N GLY A 186 -9.18 -1.79 -12.08
CA GLY A 186 -9.27 -2.50 -13.37
C GLY A 186 -8.40 -3.75 -13.46
N GLY A 187 -7.91 -4.27 -12.32
CA GLY A 187 -7.27 -5.59 -12.20
C GLY A 187 -8.12 -6.60 -11.42
N GLU A 188 -9.45 -6.48 -11.56
CA GLU A 188 -10.49 -7.32 -10.94
C GLU A 188 -10.92 -8.45 -11.89
#